data_AF-A0AAJ2QWN0-F1
#
_entry.id   AF-A0AAJ2QWN0-F1
#
_cell.length_a   1.000
_cell.length_b   1.000
_cell.length_c   1.000
_cell.angle_alpha   90.00
_cell.angle_beta   90.00
_cell.angle_gamma   90.00
#
_symmetry.space_group_name_H-M   'P 1'
#
loop_
_entity.id
_entity.type
_entity.pdbx_description
1 polymer ?
#
loop_
_entity_poly.entity_id
_entity_poly.type
_entity_poly.pdbx_seq_one_letter_code
_entity_poly.pdbx_strand_id
1 'polypeptide(L)'
;MREQDLGNGFSITYVRDGLGIIYLNKKRVIRGGIKILLDNNDLIFGYIDADDDDFKDVKGVHDRTGYFLIDKKNNKISNIDNFKEMDFK
;
A
#
# COMPACT_ATOMS: atom_id res chain seq x y z
N MET A 1 -11.94 -3.89 -13.24
CA MET A 1 -10.56 -3.98 -12.72
C MET A 1 -9.72 -2.96 -13.46
N ARG A 2 -9.08 -2.04 -12.73
CA ARG A 2 -8.26 -0.95 -13.31
C ARG A 2 -6.84 -1.10 -12.76
N GLU A 3 -5.86 -1.23 -13.65
CA GLU A 3 -4.44 -1.20 -13.30
C GLU A 3 -3.90 0.21 -13.49
N GLN A 4 -3.06 0.64 -12.56
CA GLN A 4 -2.32 1.90 -12.60
C GLN A 4 -0.85 1.60 -12.32
N ASP A 5 0.01 2.04 -13.22
CA ASP A 5 1.46 2.06 -12.99
C ASP A 5 1.79 3.13 -11.95
N LEU A 6 2.58 2.74 -10.95
CA LEU A 6 3.07 3.61 -9.89
C LEU A 6 4.56 3.94 -10.07
N GLY A 7 5.22 3.36 -11.08
CA GLY A 7 6.62 3.59 -11.42
C GLY A 7 7.60 2.66 -10.68
N ASN A 8 8.81 2.52 -11.22
CA ASN A 8 9.88 1.68 -10.66
C ASN A 8 9.47 0.23 -10.35
N GLY A 9 8.60 -0.34 -11.18
CA GLY A 9 8.10 -1.70 -11.02
C GLY A 9 6.95 -1.85 -10.02
N PHE A 10 6.49 -0.75 -9.40
CA PHE A 10 5.27 -0.74 -8.61
C PHE A 10 4.05 -0.53 -9.49
N SER A 11 2.98 -1.27 -9.22
CA SER A 11 1.66 -1.02 -9.81
C SER A 11 0.57 -1.28 -8.79
N ILE A 12 -0.61 -0.69 -9.00
CA ILE A 12 -1.81 -0.98 -8.21
C ILE A 12 -2.93 -1.44 -9.12
N THR A 13 -3.60 -2.51 -8.72
CA THR A 13 -4.82 -2.98 -9.35
C THR A 13 -5.99 -2.77 -8.40
N TYR A 14 -6.93 -1.92 -8.81
CA TYR A 14 -8.19 -1.75 -8.10
C TYR A 14 -9.18 -2.82 -8.56
N VAL A 15 -9.56 -3.69 -7.62
CA VAL A 15 -10.48 -4.81 -7.83
C VAL A 15 -11.93 -4.31 -7.81
N ARG A 16 -12.25 -3.43 -6.85
CA ARG A 16 -13.50 -2.68 -6.68
C ARG A 16 -13.19 -1.36 -5.96
N ASP A 17 -14.20 -0.53 -5.72
CA ASP A 17 -14.02 0.75 -5.03
C ASP A 17 -13.35 0.56 -3.68
N GLY A 18 -12.21 1.23 -3.46
CA GLY A 18 -11.40 1.15 -2.25
C GLY A 18 -10.52 -0.11 -2.13
N LEU A 19 -10.88 -1.22 -2.79
CA LEU A 19 -10.12 -2.47 -2.71
C LEU A 19 -8.99 -2.52 -3.75
N GLY A 20 -7.75 -2.46 -3.27
CA GLY A 20 -6.55 -2.44 -4.11
C GLY A 20 -5.59 -3.58 -3.80
N ILE A 21 -4.79 -3.95 -4.81
CA ILE A 21 -3.61 -4.79 -4.64
C ILE A 21 -2.42 -4.04 -5.22
N ILE A 22 -1.41 -3.77 -4.41
CA ILE A 22 -0.14 -3.23 -4.88
C ILE A 22 0.80 -4.39 -5.22
N TYR A 23 1.48 -4.25 -6.34
CA TYR A 23 2.50 -5.16 -6.86
C TYR A 23 3.86 -4.47 -6.89
N LEU A 24 4.93 -5.25 -6.72
CA LEU A 24 6.31 -4.90 -7.06
C LEU A 24 6.86 -5.97 -8.00
N ASN A 25 7.25 -5.59 -9.22
CA ASN A 25 7.75 -6.52 -10.24
C ASN A 25 6.84 -7.75 -10.41
N LYS A 26 5.53 -7.50 -10.53
CA LYS A 26 4.45 -8.51 -10.66
C LYS A 26 4.23 -9.40 -9.42
N LYS A 27 4.93 -9.16 -8.30
CA LYS A 27 4.69 -9.84 -7.01
C LYS A 27 3.75 -9.01 -6.15
N ARG A 28 2.73 -9.65 -5.57
CA ARG A 28 1.79 -9.00 -4.64
C ARG A 28 2.51 -8.63 -3.36
N VAL A 29 2.36 -7.38 -2.91
CA VAL A 29 3.04 -6.88 -1.71
C VAL A 29 2.10 -6.30 -0.67
N ILE A 30 1.04 -5.59 -1.08
CA ILE A 30 0.02 -5.01 -0.19
C ILE A 30 -1.37 -5.32 -0.78
N ARG A 31 -2.35 -5.65 0.04
CA ARG A 31 -3.74 -5.92 -0.38
C ARG A 31 -4.74 -5.49 0.69
N GLY A 32 -5.83 -4.86 0.31
CA GLY A 32 -6.87 -4.42 1.24
C GLY A 32 -7.58 -3.16 0.76
N GLY A 33 -8.25 -2.47 1.67
CA GLY A 33 -8.75 -1.13 1.46
C GLY A 33 -7.59 -0.14 1.32
N ILE A 34 -7.10 0.10 0.10
CA ILE A 34 -5.91 0.92 -0.12
C ILE A 34 -6.32 2.36 -0.43
N LYS A 35 -5.82 3.28 0.39
CA LYS A 35 -5.94 4.72 0.18
C LYS A 35 -4.56 5.35 0.02
N ILE A 36 -4.24 5.81 -1.18
CA ILE A 36 -3.04 6.59 -1.45
C ILE A 36 -3.27 8.03 -0.97
N LEU A 37 -2.41 8.52 -0.10
CA LEU A 37 -2.47 9.85 0.50
C LEU A 37 -1.49 10.82 -0.16
N LEU A 38 -0.36 10.30 -0.63
CA LEU A 38 0.65 11.01 -1.40
C LEU A 38 1.27 10.06 -2.43
N ASP A 39 1.44 10.54 -3.66
CA ASP A 39 2.16 9.86 -4.72
C ASP A 39 3.04 10.88 -5.46
N ASN A 40 4.35 10.63 -5.48
CA ASN A 40 5.31 11.42 -6.25
C ASN A 40 6.33 10.51 -6.94
N ASN A 41 7.34 11.08 -7.59
CA ASN A 41 8.31 10.30 -8.37
C ASN A 41 9.12 9.29 -7.55
N ASP A 42 9.32 9.54 -6.25
CA ASP A 42 10.23 8.77 -5.40
C ASP A 42 9.49 7.92 -4.36
N LEU A 43 8.29 8.35 -3.94
CA LEU A 43 7.61 7.84 -2.76
C LEU A 43 6.09 7.70 -2.98
N ILE A 44 5.52 6.71 -2.32
CA ILE A 44 4.08 6.61 -2.09
C ILE A 44 3.84 6.49 -0.60
N PHE A 45 2.95 7.31 -0.07
CA PHE A 45 2.45 7.18 1.28
C PHE A 45 0.95 6.88 1.25
N GLY A 46 0.55 5.86 1.99
CA GLY A 46 -0.84 5.42 1.98
C GLY A 46 -1.25 4.73 3.28
N TYR A 47 -2.53 4.38 3.32
CA TYR A 47 -3.15 3.61 4.37
C TYR A 47 -3.76 2.35 3.77
N ILE A 48 -3.63 1.24 4.49
CA ILE A 48 -4.26 -0.05 4.20
C ILE A 48 -5.25 -0.36 5.32
N ASP A 49 -6.49 -0.67 4.93
CA ASP A 49 -7.44 -1.39 5.77
C ASP A 49 -7.37 -2.89 5.39
N ALA A 50 -6.79 -3.72 6.27
CA ALA A 50 -6.56 -5.14 5.98
C ALA A 50 -7.75 -6.04 6.36
N ASP A 51 -8.77 -5.50 7.03
CA ASP A 51 -9.94 -6.25 7.52
C ASP A 51 -11.01 -6.50 6.44
N ASP A 52 -10.74 -6.21 5.15
CA ASP A 52 -11.69 -6.51 4.09
C ASP A 52 -11.80 -8.04 3.86
N ASP A 53 -12.97 -8.60 4.21
CA ASP A 53 -13.34 -10.03 4.20
C ASP A 53 -12.99 -10.74 2.88
N ASP A 54 -12.99 -10.01 1.77
CA ASP A 54 -12.64 -10.47 0.43
C ASP A 54 -11.22 -11.07 0.31
N PHE A 55 -10.36 -10.81 1.30
CA PHE A 55 -8.97 -11.24 1.34
C PHE A 55 -8.68 -12.28 2.44
N LYS A 56 -9.68 -12.80 3.14
CA LYS A 56 -9.51 -13.80 4.22
C LYS A 56 -8.67 -15.03 3.81
N ASP A 57 -8.70 -15.44 2.54
CA ASP A 57 -8.04 -16.66 2.07
C ASP A 57 -6.72 -16.44 1.28
N VAL A 58 -6.25 -15.20 1.06
CA VAL A 58 -5.19 -14.90 0.07
C VAL A 58 -3.93 -14.24 0.66
N LYS A 59 -3.27 -14.80 1.67
CA LYS A 59 -2.13 -14.17 2.40
C LYS A 59 -1.17 -13.34 1.53
N GLY A 60 -1.04 -12.05 1.83
CA GLY A 60 -0.05 -11.12 1.27
C GLY A 60 1.13 -10.90 2.21
N VAL A 61 2.20 -10.25 1.73
CA VAL A 61 3.41 -9.98 2.53
C VAL A 61 3.18 -8.90 3.59
N HIS A 62 2.26 -7.95 3.34
CA HIS A 62 1.86 -6.88 4.25
C HIS A 62 0.34 -6.83 4.40
N ASP A 63 -0.19 -7.66 5.32
CA ASP A 63 -1.62 -7.79 5.63
C ASP A 63 -1.96 -7.11 6.98
N ARG A 64 -1.34 -5.98 7.32
CA ARG A 64 -1.60 -5.26 8.57
C ARG A 64 -2.27 -3.93 8.28
N THR A 65 -3.42 -3.70 8.92
CA THR A 65 -4.09 -2.40 8.91
C THR A 65 -3.15 -1.32 9.44
N GLY A 66 -3.03 -0.20 8.73
CA GLY A 66 -2.15 0.90 9.12
C GLY A 66 -1.58 1.69 7.95
N TYR A 67 -0.63 2.57 8.28
CA TYR A 67 0.07 3.37 7.28
C TYR A 67 1.25 2.62 6.68
N PHE A 68 1.51 2.84 5.39
CA PHE A 68 2.65 2.30 4.69
C PHE A 68 3.38 3.37 3.89
N LEU A 69 4.67 3.14 3.68
CA LEU A 69 5.55 3.93 2.83
C LEU A 69 6.19 3.02 1.78
N ILE A 70 6.08 3.40 0.51
CA ILE A 70 6.80 2.79 -0.61
C ILE A 70 7.90 3.75 -1.02
N ASP A 71 9.15 3.32 -0.90
CA ASP A 71 10.32 3.95 -1.47
C ASP A 71 10.57 3.33 -2.85
N LYS A 72 10.17 4.07 -3.90
CA LYS A 72 10.22 3.62 -5.29
C LYS A 72 11.67 3.46 -5.77
N LYS A 73 12.58 4.32 -5.29
CA LYS A 73 13.99 4.30 -5.69
C LYS A 73 14.71 3.07 -5.15
N ASN A 74 14.43 2.70 -3.91
CA ASN A 74 15.06 1.57 -3.23
C ASN A 74 14.23 0.28 -3.29
N ASN A 75 13.09 0.28 -4.00
CA ASN A 75 12.16 -0.85 -4.09
C ASN A 75 11.76 -1.41 -2.73
N LYS A 76 11.56 -0.53 -1.75
CA LYS A 76 11.32 -0.89 -0.36
C LYS A 76 9.93 -0.49 0.08
N ILE A 77 9.30 -1.36 0.87
CA ILE A 77 8.01 -1.11 1.51
C ILE A 77 8.22 -1.16 3.01
N SER A 78 7.68 -0.18 3.73
CA SER A 78 7.77 -0.10 5.19
C SER A 78 6.39 0.14 5.75
N ASN A 79 6.00 -0.63 6.77
CA ASN A 79 4.85 -0.30 7.60
C ASN A 79 5.27 0.79 8.59
N ILE A 80 4.37 1.74 8.84
CA ILE A 80 4.58 2.78 9.84
C ILE A 80 3.80 2.39 11.09
N ASP A 81 4.45 1.61 11.95
CA ASP A 81 3.83 1.02 13.14
C ASP A 81 3.85 1.97 14.37
N ASN A 82 4.42 3.19 14.26
CA ASN A 82 4.58 4.11 15.39
C ASN A 82 4.45 5.58 14.98
N PHE A 83 3.22 6.10 14.97
CA PHE A 83 3.03 7.54 15.21
C PHE A 83 2.96 7.74 16.72
N LYS A 84 4.00 8.34 17.31
CA LYS A 84 3.81 9.13 18.53
C LYS A 84 3.37 10.51 18.07
N GLU A 85 2.24 11.01 18.57
CA GLU A 85 1.91 12.43 18.42
C GLU A 85 3.12 13.25 18.85
N MET A 86 3.63 14.08 17.93
CA MET A 86 4.62 15.09 18.27
C MET A 86 3.84 16.35 18.65
N ASP A 87 3.81 16.66 19.94
CA ASP A 87 3.31 17.94 20.43
C ASP A 87 4.22 19.06 19.91
N PHE A 88 3.70 19.88 19.00
CA PHE A 88 4.31 21.15 18.65
C PHE A 88 3.91 22.16 19.73
N LYS A 89 4.83 22.43 20.67
CA LYS A 89 4.71 23.53 21.63
C LYS A 89 4.97 24.89 20.99
#